data_AF-A0A9W7YJ37-F1
#
_entry.id   AF-A0A9W7YJ37-F1
#
_cell.length_a   1.000
_cell.length_b   1.000
_cell.length_c   1.000
_cell.angle_alpha   90.00
_cell.angle_beta   90.00
_cell.angle_gamma   90.00
#
_symmetry.space_group_name_H-M   'P 1'
#
loop_
_entity.id
_entity.type
_entity.pdbx_description
1 polymer ?
#
loop_
_entity_poly.entity_id
_entity_poly.type
_entity_poly.pdbx_seq_one_letter_code
_entity_poly.pdbx_strand_id
1 'polypeptide(L)'
;MLKRIVWLVASAAMVLGQSEPCNGHVELCARPYNNVSFACTHNSYSSPPPNALLVLNQENSIEQQLNDGIRAFMLDVVRNKPVATDGTSNIFNTIASWFSRAKNADDPLESVHLCHESCLLIDKGPLVDSLTVIREFMDANPREIITFIIEN
;
A
#
# COMPACT_ATOMS: atom_id res chain seq x y z
N MET A 1 -37.38 31.22 50.45
CA MET A 1 -36.69 29.93 50.24
C MET A 1 -35.48 30.17 49.35
N LEU A 2 -34.26 30.12 49.91
CA LEU A 2 -33.02 30.38 49.17
C LEU A 2 -32.48 29.03 48.64
N LYS A 3 -32.56 28.77 47.33
CA LYS A 3 -31.97 27.57 46.71
C LYS A 3 -30.46 27.78 46.58
N ARG A 4 -29.67 27.06 47.38
CA ARG A 4 -28.21 26.99 47.26
C ARG A 4 -27.85 26.25 45.97
N ILE A 5 -27.17 26.94 45.06
CA ILE A 5 -26.58 26.35 43.85
C ILE A 5 -25.25 25.74 44.28
N VAL A 6 -25.17 24.42 44.27
CA VAL A 6 -23.91 23.68 44.44
C VAL A 6 -23.27 23.56 43.06
N TRP A 7 -22.11 24.18 42.88
CA TRP A 7 -21.29 24.00 41.68
C TRP A 7 -20.49 22.70 41.84
N LEU A 8 -20.84 21.68 41.06
CA LEU A 8 -19.99 20.52 40.84
C LEU A 8 -18.76 20.96 40.05
N VAL A 9 -17.61 21.03 40.71
CA VAL A 9 -16.32 21.15 40.02
C VAL A 9 -16.01 19.78 39.42
N ALA A 10 -16.17 19.65 38.10
CA ALA A 10 -15.66 18.49 37.38
C ALA A 10 -14.12 18.57 37.38
N SER A 11 -13.46 17.67 38.12
CA SER A 11 -12.02 17.48 38.00
C SER A 11 -11.69 16.99 36.60
N ALA A 12 -11.04 17.83 35.79
CA ALA A 12 -10.39 17.37 34.57
C ALA A 12 -9.19 16.51 34.99
N ALA A 13 -9.28 15.20 34.75
CA ALA A 13 -8.10 14.35 34.80
C ALA A 13 -7.13 14.81 33.70
N MET A 14 -5.91 15.17 34.09
CA MET A 14 -4.83 15.44 33.16
C MET A 14 -4.47 14.12 32.47
N VAL A 15 -4.92 13.93 31.23
CA VAL A 15 -4.40 12.86 30.39
C VAL A 15 -2.96 13.26 30.07
N LEU A 16 -1.99 12.61 30.72
CA LEU A 16 -0.60 12.69 30.31
C LEU A 16 -0.57 12.17 28.86
N GLY A 17 -0.35 13.07 27.90
CA GLY A 17 -0.22 12.69 26.50
C GLY A 17 0.94 11.72 26.38
N GLN A 18 0.64 10.44 26.12
CA GLN A 18 1.66 9.50 25.69
C GLN A 18 2.20 10.07 24.38
N SER A 19 3.52 10.23 24.26
CA SER A 19 4.09 10.67 23.00
C SER A 19 3.68 9.65 21.93
N GLU A 20 2.93 10.06 20.92
CA GLU A 20 2.54 9.18 19.82
C GLU A 20 3.79 8.50 19.24
N PRO A 21 3.80 7.18 19.03
CA PRO A 21 5.00 6.50 18.53
C PRO A 21 5.38 6.93 17.11
N CYS A 22 6.67 6.78 16.74
CA CYS A 22 7.14 6.85 15.36
C CYS A 22 7.44 5.44 14.89
N ASN A 23 6.87 5.01 13.77
CA ASN A 23 6.96 3.61 13.35
C ASN A 23 6.69 2.60 14.48
N GLY A 24 5.65 2.85 15.29
CA GLY A 24 5.27 2.01 16.44
C GLY A 24 6.06 2.20 17.73
N HIS A 25 7.13 3.01 17.74
CA HIS A 25 8.06 3.14 18.88
C HIS A 25 8.43 4.60 19.20
N VAL A 26 8.31 5.01 20.47
CA VAL A 26 8.57 6.41 20.89
C VAL A 26 10.05 6.78 20.82
N GLU A 27 10.94 5.81 21.05
CA GLU A 27 12.38 5.94 20.96
C GLU A 27 12.88 6.19 19.54
N LEU A 28 12.10 5.83 18.51
CA LEU A 28 12.45 6.06 17.12
C LEU A 28 12.24 7.53 16.73
N CYS A 29 11.38 8.28 17.42
CA CYS A 29 11.09 9.66 17.09
C CYS A 29 12.29 10.61 17.20
N ALA A 30 13.29 10.26 18.00
CA ALA A 30 14.52 11.04 18.14
C ALA A 30 15.68 10.50 17.30
N ARG A 31 15.51 9.36 16.61
CA ARG A 31 16.56 8.73 15.82
C ARG A 31 16.53 9.25 14.38
N PRO A 32 17.69 9.57 13.79
CA PRO A 32 17.75 9.85 12.37
C PRO A 32 17.50 8.55 11.59
N TYR A 33 16.88 8.66 10.41
CA TYR A 33 16.48 7.52 9.58
C TYR A 33 17.62 6.52 9.32
N ASN A 34 18.85 7.01 9.11
CA ASN A 34 20.04 6.19 8.88
C ASN A 34 20.59 5.48 10.14
N ASN A 35 19.91 5.59 11.29
CA ASN A 35 20.23 4.90 12.55
C ASN A 35 19.05 4.08 13.08
N VAL A 36 18.18 3.64 12.16
CA VAL A 36 17.04 2.75 12.40
C VAL A 36 17.11 1.60 11.39
N SER A 37 16.86 0.37 11.86
CA SER A 37 16.75 -0.80 10.99
C SER A 37 15.28 -1.09 10.71
N PHE A 38 14.91 -1.17 9.44
CA PHE A 38 13.55 -1.49 9.01
C PHE A 38 13.53 -2.87 8.37
N ALA A 39 12.50 -3.67 8.70
CA ALA A 39 12.26 -4.91 7.99
C ALA A 39 11.80 -4.61 6.56
N CYS A 40 12.39 -5.32 5.59
CA CYS A 40 12.11 -5.20 4.17
C CYS A 40 11.62 -6.54 3.62
N THR A 41 10.61 -6.51 2.76
CA THR A 41 10.18 -7.68 1.98
C THR A 41 10.65 -7.55 0.53
N HIS A 42 11.08 -8.68 -0.04
CA HIS A 42 11.52 -8.80 -1.43
C HIS A 42 10.31 -9.07 -2.33
N ASN A 43 10.17 -8.29 -3.41
CA ASN A 43 9.03 -8.33 -4.32
C ASN A 43 7.72 -8.35 -3.54
N SER A 44 7.51 -7.32 -2.72
CA SER A 44 6.52 -7.30 -1.64
C SER A 44 5.08 -7.56 -2.10
N TYR A 45 4.80 -7.22 -3.35
CA TYR A 45 3.53 -7.42 -4.02
C TYR A 45 3.28 -8.89 -4.42
N SER A 46 4.33 -9.70 -4.53
CA SER A 46 4.33 -11.10 -4.98
C SER A 46 3.78 -12.06 -3.92
N SER A 47 2.52 -11.86 -3.53
CA SER A 47 1.74 -12.70 -2.62
C SER A 47 0.70 -13.54 -3.37
N PRO A 48 0.07 -14.58 -2.78
CA PRO A 48 -0.77 -15.49 -3.55
C PRO A 48 -2.10 -14.84 -3.97
N PRO A 49 -2.46 -14.83 -5.27
CA PRO A 49 -3.87 -15.00 -5.62
C PRO A 49 -4.27 -16.48 -5.36
N PRO A 50 -5.56 -16.82 -5.22
CA PRO A 50 -5.96 -18.22 -5.22
C PRO A 50 -5.40 -18.89 -6.50
N ASN A 51 -4.52 -19.89 -6.33
CA ASN A 51 -3.93 -20.79 -7.34
C ASN A 51 -2.53 -20.50 -7.92
N ALA A 52 -1.70 -19.60 -7.38
CA ALA A 52 -0.28 -19.51 -7.75
C ALA A 52 0.61 -20.05 -6.61
N LEU A 53 1.41 -21.09 -6.84
CA LEU A 53 2.23 -21.71 -5.77
C LEU A 53 3.73 -21.79 -6.05
N LEU A 54 4.20 -21.42 -7.24
CA LEU A 54 5.58 -21.75 -7.66
C LEU A 54 6.52 -20.55 -7.89
N VAL A 55 6.04 -19.30 -7.74
CA VAL A 55 6.79 -18.09 -8.10
C VAL A 55 6.53 -16.89 -7.17
N LEU A 56 6.01 -17.13 -5.97
CA LEU A 56 5.66 -16.07 -5.01
C LEU A 56 6.77 -15.86 -3.98
N ASN A 57 6.97 -14.63 -3.53
CA ASN A 57 7.96 -14.30 -2.49
C ASN A 57 7.32 -14.10 -1.12
N GLN A 58 6.03 -13.77 -1.09
CA GLN A 58 5.30 -13.42 0.12
C GLN A 58 4.09 -14.33 0.27
N GLU A 59 3.65 -14.55 1.51
CA GLU A 59 2.39 -15.24 1.81
C GLU A 59 1.23 -14.24 2.02
N ASN A 60 1.57 -13.00 2.39
CA ASN A 60 0.65 -11.98 2.90
C ASN A 60 0.53 -10.79 1.95
N SER A 61 -0.63 -10.12 1.95
CA SER A 61 -0.85 -8.86 1.23
C SER A 61 0.05 -7.73 1.75
N ILE A 62 0.19 -6.65 0.98
CA ILE A 62 0.91 -5.44 1.44
C ILE A 62 0.26 -4.87 2.71
N GLU A 63 -1.07 -4.87 2.79
CA GLU A 63 -1.81 -4.44 3.98
C GLU A 63 -1.41 -5.27 5.21
N GLN A 64 -1.36 -6.60 5.08
CA GLN A 64 -0.96 -7.44 6.19
C GLN A 64 0.53 -7.26 6.54
N GLN A 65 1.41 -7.09 5.56
CA GLN A 65 2.82 -6.78 5.81
C GLN A 65 2.99 -5.47 6.60
N LEU A 66 2.20 -4.44 6.30
CA LEU A 66 2.17 -3.20 7.08
C LEU A 66 1.72 -3.47 8.52
N ASN A 67 0.67 -4.26 8.71
CA ASN A 67 0.19 -4.66 10.05
C ASN A 67 1.24 -5.50 10.81
N ASP A 68 2.05 -6.28 10.11
CA ASP A 68 3.14 -7.10 10.66
C ASP A 68 4.40 -6.30 11.01
N GLY A 69 4.44 -4.99 10.71
CA GLY A 69 5.58 -4.12 11.02
C GLY A 69 6.60 -3.93 9.89
N ILE A 70 6.30 -4.40 8.67
CA ILE A 70 7.14 -4.14 7.50
C ILE A 70 7.04 -2.66 7.12
N ARG A 71 8.18 -2.02 6.86
CA ARG A 71 8.27 -0.59 6.53
C ARG A 71 9.15 -0.29 5.32
N ALA A 72 9.69 -1.32 4.68
CA ALA A 72 10.42 -1.22 3.42
C ALA A 72 9.88 -2.25 2.43
N PHE A 73 9.61 -1.81 1.20
CA PHE A 73 8.96 -2.63 0.18
C PHE A 73 9.74 -2.56 -1.14
N MET A 74 10.14 -3.71 -1.68
CA MET A 74 10.68 -3.84 -3.04
C MET A 74 9.55 -4.01 -4.04
N LEU A 75 9.53 -3.16 -5.07
CA LEU A 75 8.49 -3.07 -6.08
C LEU A 75 9.12 -3.08 -7.48
N ASP A 76 8.97 -4.20 -8.20
CA ASP A 76 9.34 -4.30 -9.61
C ASP A 76 8.29 -3.60 -10.47
N VAL A 77 8.66 -2.52 -11.13
CA VAL A 77 7.74 -1.70 -11.92
C VAL A 77 8.02 -1.84 -13.41
N VAL A 78 6.99 -2.23 -14.17
CA VAL A 78 7.08 -2.36 -15.63
C VAL A 78 6.08 -1.42 -16.29
N ARG A 79 6.55 -0.64 -17.27
CA ARG A 79 5.71 0.25 -18.09
C ARG A 79 5.29 -0.44 -19.39
N ASN A 80 4.08 -0.13 -19.88
CA ASN A 80 3.52 -0.57 -21.15
C ASN A 80 3.30 -2.08 -21.24
N LYS A 81 2.16 -2.57 -20.76
CA LYS A 81 1.72 -3.91 -21.13
C LYS A 81 1.54 -4.00 -22.65
N PRO A 82 2.01 -5.08 -23.32
CA PRO A 82 1.30 -5.57 -24.47
C PRO A 82 -0.10 -5.95 -23.97
N VAL A 83 -1.13 -5.24 -24.43
CA VAL A 83 -2.52 -5.66 -24.17
C VAL A 83 -2.62 -7.11 -24.58
N ALA A 84 -3.00 -8.00 -23.65
CA ALA A 84 -3.35 -9.36 -23.99
C ALA A 84 -4.42 -9.28 -25.08
N THR A 85 -4.04 -9.58 -26.32
CA THR A 85 -5.01 -9.78 -27.40
C THR A 85 -5.77 -11.02 -27.01
N ASP A 86 -7.01 -10.86 -26.56
CA ASP A 86 -7.91 -11.99 -26.44
C ASP A 86 -7.94 -12.66 -27.81
N GLY A 87 -7.62 -13.94 -27.90
CA GLY A 87 -7.67 -14.70 -29.16
C GLY A 87 -9.09 -14.80 -29.76
N THR A 88 -10.03 -13.99 -29.29
CA THR A 88 -11.42 -13.85 -29.70
C THR A 88 -11.63 -12.50 -30.38
N SER A 89 -10.90 -12.27 -31.47
CA SER A 89 -11.09 -11.11 -32.33
C SER A 89 -12.44 -11.22 -33.06
N ASN A 90 -13.52 -10.83 -32.40
CA ASN A 90 -14.73 -10.38 -33.08
C ASN A 90 -14.82 -8.85 -32.96
N ILE A 91 -15.50 -8.23 -33.93
CA ILE A 91 -15.58 -6.76 -34.01
C ILE A 91 -16.21 -6.15 -32.76
N PHE A 92 -17.07 -6.91 -32.07
CA PHE A 92 -17.68 -6.51 -30.80
C PHE A 92 -16.64 -6.39 -29.68
N ASN A 93 -15.81 -7.41 -29.47
CA ASN A 93 -14.74 -7.41 -28.48
C ASN A 93 -13.65 -6.40 -28.83
N THR A 94 -13.37 -6.19 -30.12
CA THR A 94 -12.43 -5.18 -30.58
C THR A 94 -12.95 -3.78 -30.22
N ILE A 95 -14.17 -3.44 -30.62
CA ILE A 95 -14.77 -2.12 -30.35
C ILE A 95 -14.98 -1.91 -28.84
N ALA A 96 -15.42 -2.94 -28.10
CA ALA A 96 -15.51 -2.89 -26.64
C ALA A 96 -14.14 -2.67 -26.00
N SER A 97 -13.07 -3.33 -26.49
CA SER A 97 -11.71 -3.10 -25.99
C SER A 97 -11.18 -1.71 -26.33
N TRP A 98 -11.68 -1.04 -27.38
CA TRP A 98 -11.33 0.35 -27.72
C TRP A 98 -12.07 1.34 -26.81
N PHE A 99 -13.35 1.12 -26.53
CA PHE A 99 -14.11 1.93 -25.57
C PHE A 99 -13.64 1.72 -24.13
N SER A 100 -13.20 0.50 -23.77
CA SER A 100 -12.58 0.21 -22.48
C SER A 100 -11.12 0.68 -22.40
N ARG A 101 -10.34 0.63 -23.50
CA ARG A 101 -9.00 1.25 -23.56
C ARG A 101 -9.07 2.76 -23.40
N ALA A 102 -10.01 3.44 -24.05
CA ALA A 102 -10.12 4.89 -23.97
C ALA A 102 -10.48 5.42 -22.56
N LYS A 103 -10.91 4.55 -21.63
CA LYS A 103 -11.12 4.93 -20.23
C LYS A 103 -9.92 4.72 -19.32
N ASN A 104 -8.99 3.82 -19.65
CA ASN A 104 -7.90 3.42 -18.77
C ASN A 104 -6.48 3.55 -19.37
N ALA A 105 -6.36 3.78 -20.69
CA ALA A 105 -5.06 3.83 -21.38
C ALA A 105 -4.43 5.23 -21.44
N ASP A 106 -5.14 6.28 -21.01
CA ASP A 106 -4.65 7.67 -21.02
C ASP A 106 -4.25 8.18 -19.63
N ASP A 107 -4.35 7.36 -18.57
CA ASP A 107 -3.77 7.70 -17.26
C ASP A 107 -2.34 7.14 -17.16
N PRO A 108 -1.30 8.00 -17.11
CA PRO A 108 0.08 7.56 -16.93
C PRO A 108 0.30 6.69 -15.68
N LEU A 109 -0.55 6.82 -14.65
CA LEU A 109 -0.44 6.08 -13.39
C LEU A 109 -0.97 4.64 -13.48
N GLU A 110 -1.96 4.39 -14.34
CA GLU A 110 -2.49 3.05 -14.63
C GLU A 110 -1.61 2.27 -15.64
N SER A 111 -0.64 2.95 -16.26
CA SER A 111 0.26 2.35 -17.26
C SER A 111 1.46 1.58 -16.67
N VAL A 112 1.65 1.68 -15.35
CA VAL A 112 2.78 1.07 -14.61
C VAL A 112 2.25 -0.06 -13.74
N HIS A 113 2.80 -1.25 -13.92
CA HIS A 113 2.35 -2.47 -13.26
C HIS A 113 3.44 -3.11 -12.41
N LEU A 114 2.98 -3.90 -11.43
CA LEU A 114 3.85 -4.72 -10.59
C LEU A 114 3.92 -6.14 -11.16
N CYS A 115 5.09 -6.53 -11.65
CA CYS A 115 5.30 -7.80 -12.34
C CYS A 115 6.49 -8.56 -11.79
N HIS A 116 6.30 -9.85 -11.47
CA HIS A 116 7.36 -10.70 -10.94
C HIS A 116 7.87 -11.67 -12.01
N GLU A 117 9.17 -11.65 -12.31
CA GLU A 117 9.87 -12.33 -13.43
C GLU A 117 9.40 -11.90 -14.83
N SER A 118 8.09 -11.90 -15.08
CA SER A 118 7.46 -11.29 -16.24
C SER A 118 5.98 -11.02 -15.97
N CYS A 119 5.41 -10.00 -16.62
CA CYS A 119 3.98 -9.72 -16.53
C CYS A 119 3.09 -10.84 -17.14
N LEU A 120 3.67 -11.82 -17.85
CA LEU A 120 2.94 -13.00 -18.32
C LEU A 120 2.76 -14.07 -17.24
N LEU A 121 3.66 -14.11 -16.25
CA LEU A 121 3.65 -15.10 -15.17
C LEU A 121 2.91 -14.55 -13.95
N ILE A 122 3.32 -13.39 -13.47
CA ILE A 122 2.68 -12.71 -12.35
C ILE A 122 2.53 -11.24 -12.69
N ASP A 123 1.28 -10.82 -12.67
CA ASP A 123 0.87 -9.43 -12.82
C ASP A 123 -0.06 -9.10 -11.66
N LYS A 124 0.40 -8.26 -10.75
CA LYS A 124 -0.38 -7.87 -9.58
C LYS A 124 -1.26 -6.66 -9.79
N GLY A 125 -1.37 -6.22 -11.04
CA GLY A 125 -2.16 -5.05 -11.39
C GLY A 125 -1.33 -3.76 -11.33
N PRO A 126 -2.02 -2.62 -11.48
CA PRO A 126 -1.41 -1.31 -11.44
C PRO A 126 -0.61 -1.06 -10.16
N LEU A 127 0.54 -0.40 -10.27
CA LEU A 127 1.33 0.06 -9.13
C LEU A 127 0.49 0.93 -8.18
N VAL A 128 -0.43 1.72 -8.75
CA VAL A 128 -1.29 2.63 -7.99
C VAL A 128 -2.20 1.90 -7.00
N ASP A 129 -2.58 0.65 -7.25
CA ASP A 129 -3.39 -0.14 -6.30
C ASP A 129 -2.60 -0.37 -5.01
N SER A 130 -1.34 -0.80 -5.12
CA SER A 130 -0.47 -1.02 -3.97
C SER A 130 -0.12 0.28 -3.25
N LEU A 131 0.13 1.37 -4.00
CA LEU A 131 0.38 2.68 -3.41
C LEU A 131 -0.85 3.25 -2.69
N THR A 132 -2.06 2.94 -3.15
CA THR A 132 -3.31 3.35 -2.49
C THR A 132 -3.44 2.69 -1.13
N VAL A 133 -3.18 1.39 -1.01
CA VAL A 133 -3.17 0.67 0.28
C VAL A 133 -2.16 1.31 1.25
N ILE A 134 -0.95 1.59 0.78
CA ILE A 134 0.10 2.18 1.63
C ILE A 134 -0.25 3.62 2.02
N ARG A 135 -0.85 4.38 1.11
CA ARG A 135 -1.37 5.73 1.41
C ARG A 135 -2.42 5.69 2.51
N GLU A 136 -3.42 4.82 2.40
CA GLU A 136 -4.48 4.70 3.40
C GLU A 136 -3.91 4.34 4.78
N PHE A 137 -2.91 3.45 4.81
CA PHE A 137 -2.17 3.14 6.02
C PHE A 137 -1.44 4.37 6.59
N MET A 138 -0.74 5.15 5.76
CA MET A 138 -0.03 6.35 6.21
C MET A 138 -0.99 7.47 6.64
N ASP A 139 -2.15 7.60 5.99
CA ASP A 139 -3.21 8.54 6.37
C ASP A 139 -3.78 8.19 7.77
N ALA A 140 -3.91 6.89 8.08
CA ALA A 140 -4.30 6.41 9.40
C ALA A 140 -3.17 6.45 10.45
N ASN A 141 -1.90 6.45 10.00
CA ASN A 141 -0.72 6.40 10.86
C ASN A 141 0.30 7.50 10.49
N PRO A 142 0.03 8.77 10.83
CA PRO A 142 0.76 9.93 10.30
C PRO A 142 2.22 10.06 10.76
N ARG A 143 2.68 9.17 11.65
CA ARG A 143 4.06 9.12 12.15
C ARG A 143 4.84 7.91 11.63
N GLU A 144 4.30 7.22 10.64
CA GLU A 144 4.93 6.11 9.94
C GLU A 144 5.79 6.63 8.79
N ILE A 145 7.02 6.13 8.71
CA ILE A 145 7.89 6.29 7.54
C ILE A 145 7.89 4.97 6.78
N ILE A 146 7.58 5.02 5.49
CA ILE A 146 7.62 3.88 4.58
C ILE A 146 8.69 4.13 3.51
N THR A 147 9.47 3.11 3.21
CA THR A 147 10.52 3.13 2.20
C THR A 147 10.14 2.27 1.01
N PHE A 148 10.30 2.82 -0.19
CA PHE A 148 10.14 2.07 -1.43
C PHE A 148 11.51 1.87 -2.07
N ILE A 149 11.79 0.63 -2.48
CA ILE A 149 12.88 0.27 -3.37
C ILE A 149 12.21 -0.05 -4.70
N ILE A 150 12.39 0.84 -5.68
CA ILE A 150 11.78 0.69 -7.00
C ILE A 150 12.79 0.02 -7.93
N GLU A 151 12.40 -1.12 -8.48
CA GLU A 151 13.24 -1.99 -9.31
C GLU A 151 12.63 -2.13 -10.72
N ASN A 152 13.46 -2.42 -11.71
CA ASN A 152 13.04 -2.65 -13.10
C ASN A 152 14.04 -3.53 -13.86
#